data_AF-A0A7V9G4Q9-F1
#
_entry.id   AF-A0A7V9G4Q9-F1
#
_cell.length_a   1.000
_cell.length_b   1.000
_cell.length_c   1.000
_cell.angle_alpha   90.00
_cell.angle_beta   90.00
_cell.angle_gamma   90.00
#
_symmetry.space_group_name_H-M   'P 1'
#
loop_
_entity.id
_entity.type
_entity.pdbx_description
1 polymer ?
#
loop_
_entity_poly.entity_id
_entity_poly.type
_entity_poly.pdbx_seq_one_letter_code
_entity_poly.pdbx_strand_id
1 'polypeptide(L)'
;MTRPAASVRRGLGLGAALLSILLLAAESGDPPAAIPEPILHARPALTRVEVAAGEEQRLSIAVTSPVDARLIAITTDCRCVSAVTATPIDLTAGTSTPIELRAVGVLPGVKTVTLRTTAGTTRVQVQVVTTGMGTGAQVLSSTLARARAESATVWFIVHDLRGEIRNCGCSAGSLGGIDLLAALPDHCATLDKDLPTRFVLSGDVDGARAGVGAALAQAGWSLGDPGVVVTADPESALAAPGVIAVIPTTAVAVEHARLVRPLLSGGMIAEVLLVTSDGRISESISLPIDATLPARPGILAAFREPLSSTIDDTVQPCRSCASCHVAAHRVWSTSAHARAWASLKPSDHTDACVSCHSEPASPEATAQDTKKTIAPNVQCASCHQGSGAHAASGGRVRTGGTRDCRTCHDARHHPGFNPIAAWAMIAHGK
;
A
#
# COMPACT_ATOMS: atom_id res chain seq x y z
N MET A 1 13.72 78.08 -0.54
CA MET A 1 14.79 77.07 -0.36
C MET A 1 14.78 76.16 -1.59
N THR A 2 15.39 76.62 -2.69
CA THR A 2 16.76 76.30 -3.17
C THR A 2 16.89 74.93 -3.85
N ARG A 3 16.80 75.00 -5.19
CA ARG A 3 17.33 74.15 -6.30
C ARG A 3 18.84 73.79 -6.16
N PRO A 4 19.53 73.05 -7.08
CA PRO A 4 19.15 72.15 -8.21
C PRO A 4 20.09 70.91 -8.42
N ALA A 5 19.98 70.31 -9.62
CA ALA A 5 20.63 69.16 -10.29
C ALA A 5 22.17 69.10 -10.48
N ALA A 6 22.67 67.91 -10.87
CA ALA A 6 23.78 67.58 -11.82
C ALA A 6 24.20 66.09 -11.59
N SER A 7 24.92 65.33 -12.42
CA SER A 7 25.20 65.24 -13.87
C SER A 7 26.02 63.95 -14.07
N VAL A 8 25.96 63.38 -15.28
CA VAL A 8 26.74 62.30 -15.88
C VAL A 8 28.25 62.29 -15.56
N ARG A 9 28.88 61.10 -15.45
CA ARG A 9 30.25 60.85 -15.96
C ARG A 9 30.50 59.39 -16.37
N ARG A 10 31.03 59.24 -17.59
CA ARG A 10 31.57 58.04 -18.25
C ARG A 10 33.04 57.83 -17.88
N GLY A 11 33.51 56.58 -17.96
CA GLY A 11 34.91 56.17 -18.20
C GLY A 11 34.91 54.68 -18.56
N LEU A 12 35.12 54.31 -19.84
CA LEU A 12 36.38 53.85 -20.45
C LEU A 12 37.11 52.76 -19.62
N GLY A 13 37.47 51.58 -20.13
CA GLY A 13 37.75 51.25 -21.53
C GLY A 13 37.75 49.75 -21.86
N LEU A 14 37.63 49.54 -23.16
CA LEU A 14 37.86 48.30 -23.93
C LEU A 14 39.37 48.10 -24.12
N GLY A 15 39.88 46.87 -24.11
CA GLY A 15 41.18 46.57 -24.69
C GLY A 15 41.73 45.16 -24.45
N ALA A 16 41.74 44.36 -25.53
CA ALA A 16 42.60 43.19 -25.84
C ALA A 16 42.51 41.96 -24.90
N ALA A 17 42.01 40.78 -25.27
CA ALA A 17 42.24 39.91 -26.44
C ALA A 17 43.66 39.33 -26.56
N LEU A 18 43.69 37.99 -26.53
CA LEU A 18 44.57 37.04 -27.21
C LEU A 18 45.86 36.52 -26.53
N LEU A 19 45.81 35.19 -26.36
CA LEU A 19 46.82 34.20 -26.77
C LEU A 19 47.81 33.71 -25.70
N SER A 20 47.56 32.49 -25.20
CA SER A 20 48.59 31.42 -25.15
C SER A 20 47.93 30.06 -25.00
N ILE A 21 48.37 29.15 -25.86
CA ILE A 21 47.84 27.82 -26.17
C ILE A 21 48.80 26.76 -25.59
N LEU A 22 48.20 25.66 -25.06
CA LEU A 22 48.74 24.30 -24.89
C LEU A 22 50.04 24.07 -24.10
N LEU A 23 49.95 23.32 -22.99
CA LEU A 23 50.50 21.95 -22.88
C LEU A 23 50.11 21.29 -21.55
N LEU A 24 49.46 20.13 -21.65
CA LEU A 24 49.24 19.16 -20.58
C LEU A 24 50.57 18.48 -20.21
N ALA A 25 50.82 18.29 -18.92
CA ALA A 25 51.36 17.04 -18.38
C ALA A 25 51.11 16.93 -16.87
N ALA A 26 50.31 15.91 -16.52
CA ALA A 26 50.36 15.07 -15.33
C ALA A 26 50.41 15.72 -13.93
N GLU A 27 49.24 15.83 -13.30
CA GLU A 27 49.11 15.47 -11.89
C GLU A 27 48.09 14.32 -11.78
N SER A 28 48.61 13.16 -11.40
CA SER A 28 47.83 12.02 -10.94
C SER A 28 47.08 12.41 -9.65
N GLY A 29 45.84 12.85 -9.79
CA GLY A 29 44.89 12.94 -8.69
C GLY A 29 44.05 11.67 -8.64
N ASP A 30 44.06 11.00 -7.49
CA ASP A 30 43.42 9.71 -7.20
C ASP A 30 42.00 9.53 -7.77
N PRO A 31 41.56 8.28 -8.04
CA PRO A 31 40.17 8.01 -8.40
C PRO A 31 39.22 8.56 -7.32
N PRO A 32 38.03 9.07 -7.70
CA PRO A 32 37.06 9.56 -6.72
C PRO A 32 36.76 8.45 -5.72
N ALA A 33 36.90 8.78 -4.44
CA ALA A 33 36.68 7.87 -3.32
C ALA A 33 35.36 7.11 -3.50
N ALA A 34 35.43 5.80 -3.32
CA ALA A 34 34.25 4.93 -3.31
C ALA A 34 33.18 5.54 -2.39
N ILE A 35 31.93 5.58 -2.87
CA ILE A 35 30.79 5.98 -2.03
C ILE A 35 30.78 5.00 -0.85
N PRO A 36 30.94 5.48 0.40
CA PRO A 36 31.02 4.58 1.54
C PRO A 36 29.71 3.79 1.65
N GLU A 37 29.82 2.47 1.82
CA GLU A 37 28.69 1.60 2.14
C GLU A 37 27.91 2.17 3.33
N PRO A 38 26.60 1.90 3.45
CA PRO A 38 25.82 2.40 4.57
C PRO A 38 26.52 2.01 5.88
N ILE A 39 26.88 3.05 6.64
CA ILE A 39 27.67 3.00 7.89
C ILE A 39 26.86 2.31 9.02
N LEU A 40 25.78 1.58 8.75
CA LEU A 40 24.97 0.95 9.80
C LEU A 40 24.26 -0.30 9.28
N HIS A 41 24.51 -1.43 9.92
CA HIS A 41 23.89 -2.70 9.59
C HIS A 41 22.87 -3.07 10.65
N ALA A 42 21.65 -3.38 10.22
CA ALA A 42 20.64 -3.97 11.09
C ALA A 42 20.33 -5.40 10.64
N ARG A 43 20.26 -6.34 11.58
CA ARG A 43 20.05 -7.76 11.31
C ARG A 43 18.96 -8.37 12.22
N PRO A 44 18.08 -9.23 11.68
CA PRO A 44 17.90 -9.46 10.24
C PRO A 44 17.28 -8.21 9.57
N ALA A 45 17.50 -8.04 8.27
CA ALA A 45 16.91 -6.93 7.51
C ALA A 45 15.37 -7.08 7.36
N LEU A 46 14.87 -8.31 7.51
CA LEU A 46 13.46 -8.68 7.58
C LEU A 46 13.28 -9.70 8.71
N THR A 47 12.41 -9.40 9.67
CA THR A 47 11.94 -10.34 10.69
C THR A 47 10.49 -10.69 10.43
N ARG A 48 10.16 -11.98 10.38
CA ARG A 48 8.77 -12.46 10.38
C ARG A 48 8.34 -12.73 11.82
N VAL A 49 7.16 -12.24 12.20
CA VAL A 49 6.60 -12.40 13.54
C VAL A 49 5.14 -12.86 13.41
N GLU A 50 4.80 -13.98 14.04
CA GLU A 50 3.44 -14.53 14.04
C GLU A 50 2.71 -14.08 15.29
N VAL A 51 1.67 -13.28 15.13
CA VAL A 51 0.93 -12.70 16.26
C VAL A 51 -0.54 -12.94 16.03
N ALA A 52 -1.18 -13.69 16.94
CA ALA A 52 -2.62 -13.92 16.89
C ALA A 52 -3.41 -12.62 17.04
N ALA A 53 -4.67 -12.62 16.61
CA ALA A 53 -5.50 -11.43 16.64
C ALA A 53 -5.62 -10.86 18.06
N GLY A 54 -5.25 -9.59 18.26
CA GLY A 54 -5.30 -8.90 19.55
C GLY A 54 -4.16 -9.25 20.54
N GLU A 55 -3.29 -10.21 20.21
CA GLU A 55 -2.11 -10.53 21.01
C GLU A 55 -0.92 -9.63 20.66
N GLU A 56 0.13 -9.68 21.51
CA GLU A 56 1.40 -9.01 21.27
C GLU A 56 2.58 -9.97 21.35
N GLN A 57 3.61 -9.72 20.54
CA GLN A 57 4.86 -10.45 20.57
C GLN A 57 6.05 -9.49 20.53
N ARG A 58 7.10 -9.80 21.30
CA ARG A 58 8.37 -9.07 21.27
C ARG A 58 9.31 -9.68 20.25
N LEU A 59 10.07 -8.82 19.59
CA LEU A 59 11.14 -9.23 18.69
C LEU A 59 12.35 -8.31 18.86
N SER A 60 13.53 -8.86 18.60
CA SER A 60 14.80 -8.13 18.73
C SER A 60 15.47 -8.01 17.37
N ILE A 61 16.03 -6.85 17.08
CA ILE A 61 16.90 -6.60 15.92
C ILE A 61 18.27 -6.15 16.41
N ALA A 62 19.33 -6.68 15.81
CA ALA A 62 20.70 -6.32 16.12
C ALA A 62 21.15 -5.16 15.24
N VAL A 63 21.72 -4.10 15.82
CA VAL A 63 22.23 -2.94 15.09
C VAL A 63 23.73 -2.80 15.34
N THR A 64 24.51 -2.74 14.27
CA THR A 64 25.96 -2.57 14.31
C THR A 64 26.35 -1.32 13.53
N SER A 65 27.14 -0.47 14.17
CA SER A 65 27.77 0.72 13.56
C SER A 65 29.28 0.48 13.49
N PRO A 66 29.98 0.80 12.39
CA PRO A 66 31.43 0.71 12.27
C PRO A 66 32.15 1.89 12.95
N VAL A 67 31.41 2.92 13.38
CA VAL A 67 31.89 4.06 14.16
C VAL A 67 31.06 4.22 15.42
N ASP A 68 31.59 4.88 16.44
CA ASP A 68 30.79 5.24 17.60
C ASP A 68 29.65 6.18 17.17
N ALA A 69 28.42 5.81 17.52
CA ALA A 69 27.21 6.53 17.11
C ALA A 69 26.19 6.55 18.24
N ARG A 70 25.15 7.37 18.11
CA ARG A 70 24.02 7.40 19.02
C ARG A 70 22.74 7.16 18.25
N LEU A 71 21.96 6.15 18.64
CA LEU A 71 20.61 5.95 18.14
C LEU A 71 19.70 6.99 18.78
N ILE A 72 19.17 7.91 17.98
CA ILE A 72 18.41 9.09 18.43
C ILE A 72 16.90 8.89 18.31
N ALA A 73 16.44 8.05 17.38
CA ALA A 73 15.01 7.79 17.19
C ALA A 73 14.77 6.44 16.53
N ILE A 74 13.69 5.77 16.95
CA ILE A 74 13.12 4.61 16.28
C ILE A 74 11.69 4.99 15.87
N THR A 75 11.40 4.93 14.58
CA THR A 75 10.06 5.26 14.05
C THR A 75 9.50 4.12 13.23
N THR A 76 8.22 3.79 13.45
CA THR A 76 7.50 2.74 12.72
C THR A 76 6.43 3.36 11.82
N ASP A 77 6.13 2.69 10.70
CA ASP A 77 5.09 3.12 9.74
C ASP A 77 3.68 2.62 10.10
N CYS A 78 3.58 1.77 11.14
CA CYS A 78 2.33 1.22 11.64
C CYS A 78 2.34 1.15 13.16
N ARG A 79 1.23 1.53 13.80
CA ARG A 79 1.06 1.41 15.27
C ARG A 79 1.09 -0.03 15.77
N CYS A 80 0.86 -0.99 14.88
CA CYS A 80 0.98 -2.42 15.16
C CYS A 80 2.42 -2.86 15.47
N VAL A 81 3.44 -2.07 15.10
CA VAL A 81 4.82 -2.31 15.53
C VAL A 81 5.31 -1.07 16.25
N SER A 82 5.94 -1.24 17.41
CA SER A 82 6.44 -0.13 18.21
C SER A 82 7.78 -0.47 18.84
N ALA A 83 8.62 0.54 19.06
CA ALA A 83 9.87 0.37 19.78
C ALA A 83 9.61 0.18 21.27
N VAL A 84 10.33 -0.77 21.88
CA VAL A 84 10.38 -0.97 23.33
C VAL A 84 11.68 -0.39 23.88
N THR A 85 12.77 -0.48 23.12
CA THR A 85 14.03 0.18 23.48
C THR A 85 13.87 1.69 23.56
N ALA A 86 14.18 2.25 24.73
CA ALA A 86 14.21 3.69 24.95
C ALA A 86 15.37 4.31 24.15
N THR A 87 15.13 5.48 23.57
CA THR A 87 16.18 6.30 22.91
C THR A 87 16.38 7.61 23.68
N PRO A 88 17.59 8.19 23.68
CA PRO A 88 18.76 7.78 22.91
C PRO A 88 19.60 6.67 23.56
N ILE A 89 20.31 5.88 22.75
CA ILE A 89 21.31 4.90 23.23
C ILE A 89 22.61 5.02 22.44
N ASP A 90 23.73 4.76 23.10
CA ASP A 90 25.05 4.74 22.45
C ASP A 90 25.27 3.40 21.73
N LEU A 91 25.83 3.47 20.53
CA LEU A 91 26.23 2.36 19.69
C LEU A 91 27.76 2.38 19.61
N THR A 92 28.41 1.40 20.24
CA THR A 92 29.88 1.26 20.18
C THR A 92 30.30 0.70 18.83
N ALA A 93 31.34 1.28 18.24
CA ALA A 93 31.92 0.83 16.98
C ALA A 93 32.17 -0.69 16.98
N GLY A 94 31.74 -1.37 15.91
CA GLY A 94 31.88 -2.82 15.71
C GLY A 94 31.01 -3.69 16.61
N THR A 95 30.27 -3.13 17.58
CA THR A 95 29.45 -3.88 18.53
C THR A 95 28.01 -4.02 18.02
N SER A 96 27.42 -5.20 18.21
CA SER A 96 26.02 -5.46 17.91
C SER A 96 25.14 -5.09 19.11
N THR A 97 24.37 -4.02 18.98
CA THR A 97 23.44 -3.54 20.01
C THR A 97 22.01 -4.04 19.71
N PRO A 98 21.34 -4.75 20.65
CA PRO A 98 19.97 -5.21 20.45
C PRO A 98 18.96 -4.06 20.61
N ILE A 99 17.98 -4.02 19.70
CA ILE A 99 16.84 -3.11 19.71
C ILE A 99 15.57 -3.94 19.81
N GLU A 100 14.85 -3.78 20.91
CA GLU A 100 13.60 -4.46 21.20
C GLU A 100 12.42 -3.72 20.58
N LEU A 101 11.57 -4.48 19.90
CA LEU A 101 10.32 -4.04 19.30
C LEU A 101 9.17 -4.88 19.83
N ARG A 102 7.96 -4.33 19.74
CA ARG A 102 6.70 -5.00 20.05
C ARG A 102 5.81 -4.98 18.82
N ALA A 103 5.35 -6.15 18.39
CA ALA A 103 4.36 -6.31 17.34
C ALA A 103 3.02 -6.72 17.96
N VAL A 104 1.91 -6.19 17.44
CA VAL A 104 0.55 -6.49 17.88
C VAL A 104 -0.22 -7.05 16.68
N GLY A 105 -0.94 -8.15 16.87
CA GLY A 105 -1.73 -8.84 15.85
C GLY A 105 -3.02 -8.10 15.53
N VAL A 106 -2.92 -6.86 15.08
CA VAL A 106 -4.07 -6.03 14.66
C VAL A 106 -4.07 -5.73 13.16
N LEU A 107 -2.89 -5.70 12.53
CA LEU A 107 -2.76 -5.40 11.11
C LEU A 107 -1.62 -6.22 10.51
N PRO A 108 -1.91 -7.29 9.76
CA PRO A 108 -0.86 -8.08 9.15
C PRO A 108 -0.19 -7.32 7.98
N GLY A 109 0.92 -7.88 7.49
CA GLY A 109 1.75 -7.33 6.42
C GLY A 109 3.09 -6.79 6.90
N VAL A 110 3.90 -6.30 5.95
CA VAL A 110 5.26 -5.82 6.20
C VAL A 110 5.24 -4.39 6.73
N LYS A 111 5.89 -4.15 7.86
CA LYS A 111 6.03 -2.86 8.53
C LYS A 111 7.49 -2.44 8.50
N THR A 112 7.74 -1.15 8.35
CA THR A 112 9.10 -0.60 8.28
C THR A 112 9.46 0.05 9.61
N VAL A 113 10.56 -0.39 10.20
CA VAL A 113 11.17 0.23 11.38
C VAL A 113 12.40 0.99 10.93
N THR A 114 12.36 2.31 11.09
CA THR A 114 13.47 3.21 10.74
C THR A 114 14.23 3.60 12.00
N LEU A 115 15.53 3.31 12.01
CA LEU A 115 16.47 3.64 13.08
C LEU A 115 17.33 4.81 12.63
N ARG A 116 17.22 5.95 13.32
CA ARG A 116 18.03 7.15 13.05
C ARG A 116 19.15 7.24 14.07
N THR A 117 20.38 7.38 13.60
CA THR A 117 21.56 7.56 14.44
C THR A 117 22.32 8.82 14.04
N THR A 118 23.33 9.20 14.84
CA THR A 118 24.28 10.27 14.47
C THR A 118 25.19 9.90 13.29
N ALA A 119 25.36 8.62 12.97
CA ALA A 119 26.19 8.14 11.86
C ALA A 119 25.38 7.86 10.57
N GLY A 120 24.05 7.95 10.63
CA GLY A 120 23.17 7.67 9.50
C GLY A 120 21.86 7.01 9.91
N THR A 121 21.08 6.59 8.91
CA THR A 121 19.80 5.92 9.11
C THR A 121 19.86 4.51 8.53
N THR A 122 19.31 3.53 9.24
CA THR A 122 19.08 2.19 8.71
C THR A 122 17.62 1.78 8.90
N ARG A 123 17.18 0.79 8.13
CA ARG A 123 15.80 0.29 8.18
C ARG A 123 15.80 -1.22 8.29
N VAL A 124 14.83 -1.74 9.03
CA VAL A 124 14.45 -3.15 8.99
C VAL A 124 12.98 -3.28 8.67
N GLN A 125 12.61 -4.44 8.17
CA GLN A 125 11.23 -4.83 7.92
C GLN A 125 10.77 -5.83 8.98
N VAL A 126 9.53 -5.68 9.44
CA VAL A 126 8.84 -6.62 10.32
C VAL A 126 7.59 -7.09 9.60
N GLN A 127 7.58 -8.32 9.13
CA GLN A 127 6.37 -8.95 8.58
C GLN A 127 5.53 -9.47 9.73
N VAL A 128 4.47 -8.73 10.07
CA VAL A 128 3.46 -9.20 11.00
C VAL A 128 2.56 -10.16 10.25
N VAL A 129 2.56 -11.42 10.66
CA VAL A 129 1.63 -12.42 10.16
C VAL A 129 0.61 -12.67 11.25
N THR A 130 -0.64 -12.39 10.96
CA THR A 130 -1.73 -12.90 11.77
C THR A 130 -1.98 -14.33 11.30
N THR A 131 -1.96 -15.28 12.24
CA THR A 131 -2.21 -16.69 11.97
C THR A 131 -3.51 -16.87 11.17
N GLY A 132 -3.45 -17.56 10.02
CA GLY A 132 -4.61 -17.86 9.16
C GLY A 132 -4.47 -17.41 7.69
N MET A 133 -3.74 -16.35 7.34
CA MET A 133 -3.67 -15.93 5.93
C MET A 133 -2.86 -16.89 5.05
N GLY A 134 -3.41 -17.26 3.88
CA GLY A 134 -2.87 -18.28 2.99
C GLY A 134 -3.30 -19.70 3.35
N THR A 135 -4.24 -19.85 4.28
CA THR A 135 -4.78 -21.15 4.71
C THR A 135 -6.30 -21.26 4.49
N GLY A 136 -6.93 -20.28 3.84
CA GLY A 136 -8.38 -20.24 3.62
C GLY A 136 -8.97 -21.57 3.14
N ALA A 137 -8.39 -22.17 2.09
CA ALA A 137 -8.87 -23.47 1.57
C ALA A 137 -8.70 -24.64 2.56
N GLN A 138 -7.61 -24.66 3.33
CA GLN A 138 -7.37 -25.68 4.36
C GLN A 138 -8.36 -25.54 5.51
N VAL A 139 -8.52 -24.31 6.02
CA VAL A 139 -9.47 -23.98 7.10
C VAL A 139 -10.87 -24.37 6.65
N LEU A 140 -11.32 -23.92 5.47
CA LEU A 140 -12.61 -24.29 4.90
C LEU A 140 -12.82 -25.79 4.86
N SER A 141 -11.89 -26.54 4.26
CA SER A 141 -12.01 -27.99 4.12
C SER A 141 -12.13 -28.70 5.48
N SER A 142 -11.34 -28.27 6.46
CA SER A 142 -11.40 -28.80 7.83
C SER A 142 -12.72 -28.48 8.52
N THR A 143 -13.24 -27.27 8.32
CA THR A 143 -14.52 -26.82 8.87
C THR A 143 -15.69 -27.63 8.31
N LEU A 144 -15.74 -27.85 6.99
CA LEU A 144 -16.82 -28.64 6.38
C LEU A 144 -16.78 -30.10 6.84
N ALA A 145 -15.59 -30.70 6.96
CA ALA A 145 -15.44 -32.06 7.45
C ALA A 145 -15.96 -32.23 8.89
N ARG A 146 -15.69 -31.25 9.75
CA ARG A 146 -16.20 -31.23 11.13
C ARG A 146 -17.70 -31.04 11.20
N ALA A 147 -18.22 -30.09 10.42
CA ALA A 147 -19.66 -29.87 10.33
C ALA A 147 -20.41 -31.14 9.91
N ARG A 148 -19.84 -31.91 8.97
CA ARG A 148 -20.41 -33.20 8.60
C ARG A 148 -20.38 -34.21 9.75
N ALA A 149 -19.26 -34.32 10.45
CA ALA A 149 -19.14 -35.22 11.60
C ALA A 149 -20.16 -34.89 12.71
N GLU A 150 -20.45 -33.61 12.91
CA GLU A 150 -21.39 -33.11 13.92
C GLU A 150 -22.84 -33.00 13.43
N SER A 151 -23.11 -33.30 12.15
CA SER A 151 -24.42 -33.02 11.51
C SER A 151 -24.87 -31.56 11.70
N ALA A 152 -23.92 -30.63 11.69
CA ALA A 152 -24.13 -29.20 11.90
C ALA A 152 -24.41 -28.47 10.58
N THR A 153 -25.11 -27.34 10.68
CA THR A 153 -25.24 -26.34 9.61
C THR A 153 -24.10 -25.33 9.71
N VAL A 154 -23.44 -25.05 8.59
CA VAL A 154 -22.33 -24.08 8.55
C VAL A 154 -22.85 -22.71 8.16
N TRP A 155 -22.68 -21.71 9.02
CA TRP A 155 -23.06 -20.33 8.76
C TRP A 155 -21.83 -19.48 8.50
N PHE A 156 -21.68 -18.97 7.29
CA PHE A 156 -20.67 -17.99 6.90
C PHE A 156 -21.28 -16.60 7.04
N ILE A 157 -20.71 -15.78 7.91
CA ILE A 157 -21.18 -14.45 8.22
C ILE A 157 -20.07 -13.45 7.90
N VAL A 158 -20.39 -12.49 7.03
CA VAL A 158 -19.56 -11.33 6.79
C VAL A 158 -20.33 -10.09 7.24
N HIS A 159 -19.73 -9.33 8.14
CA HIS A 159 -20.28 -8.09 8.66
C HIS A 159 -19.48 -6.92 8.12
N ASP A 160 -20.17 -5.91 7.58
CA ASP A 160 -19.59 -4.73 6.96
C ASP A 160 -18.55 -5.11 5.88
N LEU A 161 -18.96 -5.04 4.62
CA LEU A 161 -18.05 -4.99 3.47
C LEU A 161 -17.37 -3.59 3.38
N ARG A 162 -16.95 -3.08 4.54
CA ARG A 162 -16.29 -1.79 4.77
C ARG A 162 -14.79 -1.90 4.99
N GLY A 163 -14.21 -3.09 4.81
CA GLY A 163 -12.80 -3.13 4.40
C GLY A 163 -12.72 -2.15 3.24
N GLU A 164 -11.90 -1.11 3.35
CA GLU A 164 -11.83 -0.11 2.32
C GLU A 164 -11.86 -0.80 0.96
N ILE A 165 -12.35 -0.11 -0.06
CA ILE A 165 -12.08 -0.44 -1.47
C ILE A 165 -10.55 -0.52 -1.77
N ARG A 166 -9.70 -0.50 -0.73
CA ARG A 166 -8.26 -0.67 -0.69
C ARG A 166 -7.79 -1.24 0.66
N ASN A 167 -7.80 -2.55 0.89
CA ASN A 167 -6.77 -3.12 1.77
C ASN A 167 -6.61 -4.63 1.65
N CYS A 168 -5.54 -5.03 0.94
CA CYS A 168 -4.65 -6.18 1.23
C CYS A 168 -3.71 -6.54 0.07
N GLY A 169 -3.84 -5.92 -1.11
CA GLY A 169 -2.82 -6.03 -2.16
C GLY A 169 -3.26 -6.76 -3.43
N CYS A 170 -4.32 -6.29 -4.06
CA CYS A 170 -4.32 -6.11 -5.51
C CYS A 170 -4.73 -4.64 -5.72
N SER A 171 -4.23 -4.01 -6.79
CA SER A 171 -4.29 -2.58 -7.15
C SER A 171 -5.40 -1.69 -6.56
N ALA A 172 -5.14 -0.38 -6.46
CA ALA A 172 -6.24 0.59 -6.46
C ALA A 172 -7.21 0.23 -7.61
N GLY A 173 -8.46 -0.11 -7.25
CA GLY A 173 -9.41 -0.82 -8.12
C GLY A 173 -9.91 -2.17 -7.59
N SER A 174 -9.24 -2.78 -6.59
CA SER A 174 -9.45 -4.17 -6.19
C SER A 174 -10.61 -4.38 -5.23
N LEU A 175 -11.62 -5.07 -5.72
CA LEU A 175 -12.62 -5.80 -4.93
C LEU A 175 -12.01 -7.06 -4.29
N GLY A 176 -10.79 -6.97 -3.75
CA GLY A 176 -10.01 -8.13 -3.31
C GLY A 176 -10.84 -8.97 -2.35
N GLY A 177 -11.20 -10.18 -2.77
CA GLY A 177 -12.02 -11.09 -1.98
C GLY A 177 -13.50 -11.14 -2.37
N ILE A 178 -14.09 -10.18 -3.10
CA ILE A 178 -15.51 -10.26 -3.52
C ILE A 178 -15.70 -11.36 -4.55
N ASP A 179 -14.77 -11.54 -5.47
CA ASP A 179 -14.73 -12.68 -6.38
C ASP A 179 -14.54 -14.01 -5.64
N LEU A 180 -13.78 -14.01 -4.55
CA LEU A 180 -13.62 -15.18 -3.67
C LEU A 180 -14.91 -15.49 -2.89
N LEU A 181 -15.52 -14.48 -2.27
CA LEU A 181 -16.81 -14.56 -1.57
C LEU A 181 -17.90 -15.05 -2.53
N ALA A 182 -17.95 -14.53 -3.75
CA ALA A 182 -18.89 -14.93 -4.78
C ALA A 182 -18.71 -16.39 -5.24
N ALA A 183 -17.51 -16.95 -5.13
CA ALA A 183 -17.25 -18.35 -5.46
C ALA A 183 -17.53 -19.30 -4.29
N LEU A 184 -17.57 -18.80 -3.05
CA LEU A 184 -17.61 -19.62 -1.86
C LEU A 184 -18.85 -20.54 -1.78
N PRO A 185 -20.08 -20.09 -2.11
CA PRO A 185 -21.26 -20.98 -2.09
C PRO A 185 -21.13 -22.15 -3.07
N ASP A 186 -20.77 -21.87 -4.32
CA ASP A 186 -20.54 -22.90 -5.33
C ASP A 186 -19.40 -23.83 -4.91
N HIS A 187 -18.33 -23.28 -4.32
CA HIS A 187 -17.19 -24.07 -3.86
C HIS A 187 -17.57 -25.03 -2.72
N CYS A 188 -18.29 -24.56 -1.69
CA CYS A 188 -18.80 -25.41 -0.63
C CYS A 188 -19.68 -26.54 -1.19
N ALA A 189 -20.55 -26.23 -2.15
CA ALA A 189 -21.38 -27.24 -2.82
C ALA A 189 -20.56 -28.26 -3.62
N THR A 190 -19.42 -27.86 -4.23
CA THR A 190 -18.51 -28.81 -4.89
C THR A 190 -17.77 -29.72 -3.92
N LEU A 191 -17.42 -29.22 -2.73
CA LEU A 191 -16.76 -30.01 -1.69
C LEU A 191 -17.74 -30.97 -1.01
N ASP A 192 -18.95 -30.49 -0.69
CA ASP A 192 -20.00 -31.29 -0.06
C ASP A 192 -21.41 -30.73 -0.33
N LYS A 193 -22.04 -31.22 -1.39
CA LYS A 193 -23.37 -30.77 -1.83
C LYS A 193 -24.51 -31.02 -0.84
N ASP A 194 -24.35 -31.98 0.08
CA ASP A 194 -25.41 -32.40 1.00
C ASP A 194 -25.25 -31.74 2.38
N LEU A 195 -24.14 -31.04 2.62
CA LEU A 195 -23.92 -30.32 3.86
C LEU A 195 -24.69 -28.99 3.86
N PRO A 196 -25.54 -28.71 4.87
CA PRO A 196 -26.30 -27.47 4.89
C PRO A 196 -25.39 -26.29 5.21
N THR A 197 -25.31 -25.34 4.27
CA THR A 197 -24.54 -24.10 4.40
C THR A 197 -25.44 -22.88 4.26
N ARG A 198 -25.15 -21.82 5.03
CA ARG A 198 -25.80 -20.50 4.97
C ARG A 198 -24.75 -19.43 4.78
N PHE A 199 -24.97 -18.50 3.86
CA PHE A 199 -24.04 -17.39 3.58
C PHE A 199 -24.77 -16.08 3.84
N VAL A 200 -24.28 -15.27 4.76
CA VAL A 200 -24.98 -14.09 5.26
C VAL A 200 -24.07 -12.87 5.16
N LEU A 201 -24.60 -11.81 4.55
CA LEU A 201 -24.04 -10.47 4.58
C LEU A 201 -24.88 -9.61 5.53
N SER A 202 -24.20 -8.88 6.42
CA SER A 202 -24.81 -7.96 7.38
C SER A 202 -24.07 -6.62 7.41
N GLY A 203 -24.71 -5.57 7.93
CA GLY A 203 -24.11 -4.24 8.00
C GLY A 203 -24.08 -3.53 6.63
N ASP A 204 -23.03 -2.75 6.37
CA ASP A 204 -22.80 -2.06 5.10
C ASP A 204 -22.18 -3.01 4.06
N VAL A 205 -23.03 -3.52 3.17
CA VAL A 205 -22.68 -4.54 2.16
C VAL A 205 -22.25 -3.97 0.81
N ASP A 206 -22.42 -2.67 0.59
CA ASP A 206 -22.05 -2.01 -0.67
C ASP A 206 -20.79 -1.13 -0.50
N GLY A 207 -20.49 -0.69 0.71
CA GLY A 207 -19.35 0.17 0.98
C GLY A 207 -19.38 1.40 0.07
N ALA A 208 -18.30 1.62 -0.68
CA ALA A 208 -18.21 2.72 -1.65
C ALA A 208 -18.56 2.32 -3.11
N ARG A 209 -19.06 1.09 -3.35
CA ARG A 209 -19.50 0.61 -4.66
C ARG A 209 -20.91 -0.01 -4.55
N ALA A 210 -21.91 0.79 -4.91
CA ALA A 210 -23.30 0.34 -4.93
C ALA A 210 -23.50 -0.93 -5.77
N GLY A 211 -24.33 -1.85 -5.27
CA GLY A 211 -24.72 -3.07 -5.97
C GLY A 211 -23.83 -4.30 -5.72
N VAL A 212 -22.76 -4.19 -4.94
CA VAL A 212 -21.91 -5.32 -4.54
C VAL A 212 -22.73 -6.35 -3.76
N GLY A 213 -23.53 -5.91 -2.79
CA GLY A 213 -24.41 -6.79 -2.02
C GLY A 213 -25.42 -7.50 -2.93
N ALA A 214 -25.99 -6.80 -3.91
CA ALA A 214 -26.92 -7.39 -4.87
C ALA A 214 -26.26 -8.46 -5.76
N ALA A 215 -25.01 -8.26 -6.20
CA ALA A 215 -24.29 -9.26 -6.99
C ALA A 215 -23.86 -10.48 -6.15
N LEU A 216 -23.43 -10.27 -4.90
CA LEU A 216 -23.17 -11.38 -3.98
C LEU A 216 -24.45 -12.16 -3.67
N ALA A 217 -25.59 -11.46 -3.60
CA ALA A 217 -26.87 -12.13 -3.44
C ALA A 217 -27.21 -13.06 -4.61
N GLN A 218 -26.93 -12.63 -5.84
CA GLN A 218 -27.04 -13.49 -7.03
C GLN A 218 -26.06 -14.68 -7.02
N ALA A 219 -24.98 -14.58 -6.25
CA ALA A 219 -24.00 -15.63 -6.06
C ALA A 219 -24.32 -16.57 -4.87
N GLY A 220 -25.49 -16.41 -4.22
CA GLY A 220 -25.95 -17.30 -3.16
C GLY A 220 -25.81 -16.76 -1.73
N TRP A 221 -25.47 -15.48 -1.58
CA TRP A 221 -25.47 -14.82 -0.27
C TRP A 221 -26.85 -14.25 0.09
N SER A 222 -27.19 -14.25 1.37
CA SER A 222 -28.39 -13.60 1.90
C SER A 222 -28.04 -12.22 2.45
N LEU A 223 -28.78 -11.19 2.02
CA LEU A 223 -28.69 -9.85 2.59
C LEU A 223 -29.65 -9.74 3.78
N GLY A 224 -29.13 -9.51 4.99
CA GLY A 224 -29.97 -9.27 6.18
C GLY A 224 -30.77 -10.50 6.62
N ASP A 225 -30.07 -11.62 6.86
CA ASP A 225 -30.69 -12.85 7.40
C ASP A 225 -31.25 -12.60 8.82
N PRO A 226 -32.52 -12.97 9.12
CA PRO A 226 -33.13 -12.72 10.42
C PRO A 226 -32.46 -13.47 11.58
N GLY A 227 -31.66 -14.51 11.29
CA GLY A 227 -30.85 -15.21 12.29
C GLY A 227 -29.60 -14.42 12.72
N VAL A 228 -29.25 -13.34 12.04
CA VAL A 228 -28.07 -12.50 12.34
C VAL A 228 -28.50 -11.08 12.67
N VAL A 229 -28.34 -10.66 13.93
CA VAL A 229 -28.82 -9.36 14.42
C VAL A 229 -27.65 -8.42 14.69
N VAL A 230 -27.69 -7.22 14.11
CA VAL A 230 -26.75 -6.13 14.40
C VAL A 230 -27.43 -5.14 15.35
N THR A 231 -26.89 -4.92 16.55
CA THR A 231 -27.58 -4.13 17.60
C THR A 231 -26.63 -3.45 18.59
N ALA A 232 -27.07 -2.34 19.17
CA ALA A 232 -26.41 -1.70 20.32
C ALA A 232 -26.81 -2.32 21.67
N ASP A 233 -27.86 -3.14 21.68
CA ASP A 233 -28.37 -3.88 22.84
C ASP A 233 -28.30 -5.40 22.57
N PRO A 234 -27.12 -6.01 22.75
CA PRO A 234 -26.90 -7.42 22.44
C PRO A 234 -27.57 -8.36 23.45
N GLU A 235 -27.73 -7.96 24.71
CA GLU A 235 -28.33 -8.82 25.74
C GLU A 235 -29.78 -9.16 25.41
N SER A 236 -30.57 -8.15 25.01
CA SER A 236 -31.95 -8.36 24.56
C SER A 236 -32.03 -9.23 23.30
N ALA A 237 -31.10 -9.05 22.35
CA ALA A 237 -31.07 -9.82 21.11
C ALA A 237 -30.70 -11.29 21.32
N LEU A 238 -29.84 -11.60 22.30
CA LEU A 238 -29.45 -12.97 22.64
C LEU A 238 -30.62 -13.83 23.14
N ALA A 239 -31.64 -13.20 23.74
CA ALA A 239 -32.85 -13.87 24.22
C ALA A 239 -33.89 -14.12 23.12
N ALA A 240 -33.75 -13.50 21.94
CA ALA A 240 -34.75 -13.57 20.90
C ALA A 240 -34.78 -14.96 20.22
N PRO A 241 -35.97 -15.57 20.03
CA PRO A 241 -36.09 -16.85 19.36
C PRO A 241 -35.66 -16.74 17.88
N GLY A 242 -34.92 -17.74 17.40
CA GLY A 242 -34.43 -17.78 16.01
C GLY A 242 -33.13 -17.00 15.76
N VAL A 243 -32.64 -16.22 16.72
CA VAL A 243 -31.34 -15.53 16.61
C VAL A 243 -30.20 -16.51 16.85
N ILE A 244 -29.38 -16.69 15.82
CA ILE A 244 -28.19 -17.54 15.80
C ILE A 244 -26.94 -16.73 16.13
N ALA A 245 -26.82 -15.51 15.59
CA ALA A 245 -25.67 -14.64 15.82
C ALA A 245 -26.11 -13.20 16.14
N VAL A 246 -25.38 -12.56 17.06
CA VAL A 246 -25.53 -11.16 17.45
C VAL A 246 -24.21 -10.45 17.23
N ILE A 247 -24.23 -9.38 16.44
CA ILE A 247 -23.10 -8.52 16.16
C ILE A 247 -23.32 -7.21 16.93
N PRO A 248 -22.53 -6.92 17.97
CA PRO A 248 -22.72 -5.72 18.75
C PRO A 248 -22.12 -4.50 18.03
N THR A 249 -22.86 -3.39 18.01
CA THR A 249 -22.35 -2.10 17.50
C THR A 249 -21.61 -1.30 18.57
N THR A 250 -21.59 -1.78 19.81
CA THR A 250 -20.93 -1.20 20.97
C THR A 250 -20.06 -2.25 21.66
N ALA A 251 -19.07 -1.81 22.46
CA ALA A 251 -18.27 -2.75 23.24
C ALA A 251 -19.14 -3.42 24.32
N VAL A 252 -19.00 -4.74 24.46
CA VAL A 252 -19.80 -5.57 25.38
C VAL A 252 -18.86 -6.43 26.22
N ALA A 253 -19.08 -6.48 27.53
CA ALA A 253 -18.29 -7.27 28.47
C ALA A 253 -18.85 -8.69 28.69
N VAL A 254 -19.60 -9.23 27.73
CA VAL A 254 -20.23 -10.55 27.82
C VAL A 254 -19.53 -11.51 26.85
N GLU A 255 -19.10 -12.66 27.35
CA GLU A 255 -18.65 -13.78 26.53
C GLU A 255 -19.81 -14.75 26.32
N HIS A 256 -20.30 -14.81 25.08
CA HIS A 256 -21.43 -15.65 24.72
C HIS A 256 -21.20 -16.24 23.34
N ALA A 257 -21.50 -17.53 23.14
CA ALA A 257 -21.18 -18.24 21.89
C ALA A 257 -21.89 -17.64 20.65
N ARG A 258 -23.06 -17.02 20.84
CA ARG A 258 -23.79 -16.31 19.77
C ARG A 258 -23.34 -14.86 19.56
N LEU A 259 -22.44 -14.33 20.39
CA LEU A 259 -21.95 -12.96 20.24
C LEU A 259 -20.74 -12.95 19.30
N VAL A 260 -20.96 -12.53 18.05
CA VAL A 260 -19.92 -12.40 17.03
C VAL A 260 -19.33 -11.01 17.12
N ARG A 261 -18.00 -10.92 17.34
CA ARG A 261 -17.27 -9.66 17.38
C ARG A 261 -16.47 -9.54 16.09
N PRO A 262 -17.05 -9.00 15.01
CA PRO A 262 -16.33 -8.89 13.76
C PRO A 262 -15.08 -8.06 13.98
N LEU A 263 -13.95 -8.55 13.47
CA LEU A 263 -12.73 -7.75 13.38
C LEU A 263 -13.04 -6.59 12.42
N LEU A 264 -13.32 -5.42 12.99
CA LEU A 264 -13.57 -4.17 12.28
C LEU A 264 -12.30 -3.70 11.56
N SER A 265 -11.80 -4.43 10.56
CA SER A 265 -10.88 -3.93 9.52
C SER A 265 -10.35 -5.06 8.64
N GLY A 266 -10.84 -5.15 7.41
CA GLY A 266 -10.00 -5.65 6.31
C GLY A 266 -10.62 -6.57 5.28
N GLY A 267 -11.93 -6.84 5.27
CA GLY A 267 -12.61 -7.49 4.13
C GLY A 267 -12.15 -8.92 3.76
N MET A 268 -11.26 -9.54 4.55
CA MET A 268 -10.57 -10.78 4.20
C MET A 268 -10.79 -11.89 5.24
N ILE A 269 -11.83 -11.79 6.07
CA ILE A 269 -12.21 -12.80 7.05
C ILE A 269 -13.74 -12.93 7.09
N ALA A 270 -14.24 -14.15 6.93
CA ALA A 270 -15.61 -14.51 7.25
C ALA A 270 -15.66 -15.19 8.62
N GLU A 271 -16.64 -14.85 9.45
CA GLU A 271 -16.90 -15.62 10.66
C GLU A 271 -17.74 -16.84 10.31
N VAL A 272 -17.31 -18.03 10.73
CA VAL A 272 -17.96 -19.30 10.41
C VAL A 272 -18.44 -19.96 11.69
N LEU A 273 -19.75 -20.17 11.78
CA LEU A 273 -20.38 -20.83 12.92
C LEU A 273 -20.82 -22.23 12.53
N LEU A 274 -20.50 -23.21 13.37
CA LEU A 274 -21.09 -24.54 13.30
C LEU A 274 -22.31 -24.58 14.21
N VAL A 275 -23.48 -24.71 13.60
CA VAL A 275 -24.77 -24.68 14.29
C VAL A 275 -25.37 -26.08 14.33
N THR A 276 -25.46 -26.66 15.51
CA THR A 276 -26.03 -27.99 15.74
C THR A 276 -27.55 -27.99 15.46
N SER A 277 -28.14 -29.18 15.34
CA SER A 277 -29.57 -29.34 15.04
C SER A 277 -30.53 -28.71 16.07
N ASP A 278 -30.07 -28.53 17.31
CA ASP A 278 -30.79 -27.85 18.39
C ASP A 278 -30.54 -26.34 18.44
N GLY A 279 -29.84 -25.78 17.44
CA GLY A 279 -29.61 -24.34 17.29
C GLY A 279 -28.51 -23.77 18.18
N ARG A 280 -27.63 -24.62 18.74
CA ARG A 280 -26.46 -24.18 19.50
C ARG A 280 -25.27 -23.98 18.56
N ILE A 281 -24.39 -23.06 18.90
CA ILE A 281 -23.09 -22.93 18.23
C ILE A 281 -22.12 -23.89 18.92
N SER A 282 -21.67 -24.93 18.22
CA SER A 282 -20.63 -25.81 18.73
C SER A 282 -19.24 -25.17 18.59
N GLU A 283 -19.07 -24.31 17.59
CA GLU A 283 -17.81 -23.62 17.35
C GLU A 283 -17.95 -22.33 16.52
N SER A 284 -17.06 -21.38 16.77
CA SER A 284 -16.84 -20.16 16.00
C SER A 284 -15.43 -20.18 15.40
N ILE A 285 -15.31 -19.99 14.09
CA ILE A 285 -14.06 -20.06 13.34
C ILE A 285 -13.93 -18.81 12.49
N SER A 286 -12.80 -18.12 12.56
CA SER A 286 -12.47 -17.09 11.58
C SER A 286 -11.87 -17.72 10.32
N LEU A 287 -12.57 -17.63 9.19
CA LEU A 287 -12.15 -18.11 7.88
C LEU A 287 -11.47 -16.99 7.09
N PRO A 288 -10.18 -17.11 6.78
CA PRO A 288 -9.48 -16.17 5.89
C PRO A 288 -10.00 -16.30 4.46
N ILE A 289 -10.44 -15.18 3.89
CA ILE A 289 -10.85 -15.08 2.49
C ILE A 289 -9.63 -14.65 1.68
N ASP A 290 -8.90 -15.60 1.11
CA ASP A 290 -7.61 -15.34 0.47
C ASP A 290 -7.44 -16.12 -0.85
N ALA A 291 -6.32 -15.88 -1.54
CA ALA A 291 -6.02 -16.46 -2.85
C ALA A 291 -5.90 -18.00 -2.88
N THR A 292 -5.96 -18.69 -1.74
CA THR A 292 -6.08 -20.15 -1.73
C THR A 292 -7.49 -20.64 -2.04
N LEU A 293 -8.51 -19.78 -1.89
CA LEU A 293 -9.88 -20.05 -2.27
C LEU A 293 -10.10 -19.81 -3.78
N PRO A 294 -11.08 -20.48 -4.40
CA PRO A 294 -11.44 -20.20 -5.80
C PRO A 294 -12.05 -18.80 -5.94
N ALA A 295 -11.93 -18.24 -7.15
CA ALA A 295 -12.44 -16.93 -7.51
C ALA A 295 -13.48 -17.01 -8.63
N ARG A 296 -14.49 -16.13 -8.59
CA ARG A 296 -15.47 -15.90 -9.66
C ARG A 296 -15.24 -14.52 -10.28
N PRO A 297 -14.22 -14.34 -11.14
CA PRO A 297 -13.78 -13.02 -11.63
C PRO A 297 -14.84 -12.28 -12.44
N GLY A 298 -15.84 -12.99 -12.99
CA GLY A 298 -16.94 -12.37 -13.73
C GLY A 298 -17.75 -11.37 -12.91
N ILE A 299 -17.85 -11.55 -11.58
CA ILE A 299 -18.60 -10.63 -10.71
C ILE A 299 -17.99 -9.22 -10.72
N LEU A 300 -16.67 -9.12 -10.91
CA LEU A 300 -15.92 -7.87 -10.89
C LEU A 300 -16.27 -6.96 -12.08
N ALA A 301 -16.79 -7.53 -13.17
CA ALA A 301 -17.12 -6.78 -14.37
C ALA A 301 -18.24 -5.75 -14.15
N ALA A 302 -19.15 -6.00 -13.20
CA ALA A 302 -20.24 -5.10 -12.86
C ALA A 302 -19.79 -3.88 -12.04
N PHE A 303 -18.55 -3.90 -11.53
CA PHE A 303 -18.04 -2.92 -10.57
C PHE A 303 -16.73 -2.30 -11.03
N ARG A 304 -16.52 -2.24 -12.35
CA ARG A 304 -15.33 -1.63 -12.94
C ARG A 304 -15.29 -0.16 -12.57
N GLU A 305 -14.13 0.27 -12.10
CA GLU A 305 -13.86 1.69 -11.91
C GLU A 305 -13.70 2.32 -13.29
N PRO A 306 -14.50 3.35 -13.65
CA PRO A 306 -14.36 4.00 -14.94
C PRO A 306 -13.02 4.75 -15.00
N LEU A 307 -12.51 4.93 -16.22
CA LEU A 307 -11.54 5.97 -16.50
C LEU A 307 -12.32 7.26 -16.78
N SER A 308 -12.27 8.22 -15.87
CA SER A 308 -12.88 9.55 -16.08
C SER A 308 -12.00 10.47 -16.92
N SER A 309 -10.71 10.13 -17.07
CA SER A 309 -9.72 10.90 -17.81
C SER A 309 -9.64 10.51 -19.30
N THR A 310 -9.37 11.47 -20.18
CA THR A 310 -9.07 11.18 -21.60
C THR A 310 -7.57 11.10 -21.79
N ILE A 311 -7.08 10.05 -22.44
CA ILE A 311 -5.67 9.93 -22.78
C ILE A 311 -5.43 10.51 -24.16
N ASP A 312 -4.50 11.46 -24.24
CA ASP A 312 -4.05 12.07 -25.49
C ASP A 312 -2.62 11.60 -25.77
N ASP A 313 -2.48 10.68 -26.72
CA ASP A 313 -1.21 10.10 -27.14
C ASP A 313 -0.37 11.05 -28.01
N THR A 314 -0.97 12.12 -28.50
CA THR A 314 -0.28 13.16 -29.26
C THR A 314 0.49 14.12 -28.35
N VAL A 315 0.10 14.20 -27.07
CA VAL A 315 0.74 15.05 -26.07
C VAL A 315 1.86 14.30 -25.37
N GLN A 316 3.09 14.79 -25.54
CA GLN A 316 4.27 14.24 -24.90
C GLN A 316 5.06 15.35 -24.19
N PRO A 317 4.71 15.69 -22.93
CA PRO A 317 5.29 16.83 -22.21
C PRO A 317 6.82 16.82 -22.13
N CYS A 318 7.44 15.64 -22.10
CA CYS A 318 8.90 15.48 -22.05
C CYS A 318 9.62 15.98 -23.32
N ARG A 319 8.95 16.14 -24.47
CA ARG A 319 9.57 16.66 -25.71
C ARG A 319 10.12 18.06 -25.52
N SER A 320 9.43 18.89 -24.74
CA SER A 320 9.89 20.25 -24.41
C SER A 320 11.23 20.26 -23.67
N CYS A 321 11.54 19.20 -22.92
CA CYS A 321 12.78 19.05 -22.18
C CYS A 321 13.91 18.49 -23.05
N ALA A 322 13.58 17.69 -24.07
CA ALA A 322 14.54 16.95 -24.89
C ALA A 322 15.48 17.84 -25.69
N SER A 323 15.04 19.04 -26.09
CA SER A 323 15.85 20.01 -26.82
C SER A 323 17.07 20.50 -26.03
N CYS A 324 16.94 20.66 -24.70
CA CYS A 324 18.02 21.05 -23.80
C CYS A 324 18.69 19.85 -23.11
N HIS A 325 17.95 18.76 -22.89
CA HIS A 325 18.39 17.59 -22.12
C HIS A 325 18.38 16.28 -22.94
N VAL A 326 19.06 16.28 -24.09
CA VAL A 326 19.09 15.16 -25.04
C VAL A 326 19.53 13.84 -24.40
N ALA A 327 20.60 13.86 -23.60
CA ALA A 327 21.13 12.66 -22.95
C ALA A 327 20.15 12.05 -21.93
N ALA A 328 19.50 12.90 -21.13
CA ALA A 328 18.49 12.47 -20.17
C ALA A 328 17.25 11.90 -20.86
N HIS A 329 16.78 12.55 -21.92
CA HIS A 329 15.66 12.05 -22.71
C HIS A 329 15.97 10.67 -23.31
N ARG A 330 17.21 10.42 -23.75
CA ARG A 330 17.63 9.09 -24.24
C ARG A 330 17.49 8.03 -23.14
N VAL A 331 17.96 8.29 -21.92
CA VAL A 331 17.81 7.37 -20.77
C VAL A 331 16.33 7.11 -20.46
N TRP A 332 15.52 8.17 -20.37
CA TRP A 332 14.09 8.05 -20.13
C TRP A 332 13.39 7.21 -21.22
N SER A 333 13.68 7.46 -22.50
CA SER A 333 12.99 6.82 -23.63
C SER A 333 13.10 5.28 -23.66
N THR A 334 14.14 4.73 -23.03
CA THR A 334 14.34 3.27 -22.92
C THR A 334 13.79 2.67 -21.62
N SER A 335 13.39 3.49 -20.66
CA SER A 335 12.95 3.06 -19.33
C SER A 335 11.55 2.41 -19.33
N ALA A 336 11.19 1.79 -18.21
CA ALA A 336 9.83 1.33 -17.96
C ALA A 336 8.84 2.50 -17.83
N HIS A 337 9.28 3.64 -17.29
CA HIS A 337 8.45 4.85 -17.16
C HIS A 337 7.94 5.35 -18.51
N ALA A 338 8.77 5.33 -19.56
CA ALA A 338 8.37 5.70 -20.92
C ALA A 338 7.40 4.70 -21.60
N ARG A 339 7.17 3.54 -20.97
CA ARG A 339 6.26 2.49 -21.44
C ARG A 339 5.17 2.17 -20.42
N ALA A 340 5.02 2.98 -19.38
CA ALA A 340 4.14 2.70 -18.26
C ALA A 340 2.68 2.55 -18.71
N TRP A 341 2.21 3.39 -19.65
CA TRP A 341 0.85 3.28 -20.16
C TRP A 341 0.62 1.96 -20.91
N ALA A 342 1.54 1.61 -21.81
CA ALA A 342 1.46 0.37 -22.59
C ALA A 342 1.61 -0.91 -21.74
N SER A 343 2.08 -0.79 -20.50
CA SER A 343 2.16 -1.92 -19.57
C SER A 343 0.82 -2.31 -18.93
N LEU A 344 -0.17 -1.41 -18.99
CA LEU A 344 -1.51 -1.69 -18.47
C LEU A 344 -2.31 -2.54 -19.46
N LYS A 345 -3.08 -3.49 -18.94
CA LYS A 345 -4.08 -4.21 -19.75
C LYS A 345 -5.28 -3.29 -19.96
N PRO A 346 -6.10 -3.50 -21.00
CA PRO A 346 -7.34 -2.75 -21.18
C PRO A 346 -8.28 -2.78 -19.96
N SER A 347 -8.26 -3.85 -19.16
CA SER A 347 -9.02 -3.96 -17.90
C SER A 347 -8.54 -3.01 -16.80
N ASP A 348 -7.29 -2.54 -16.90
CA ASP A 348 -6.59 -1.76 -15.89
C ASP A 348 -6.53 -0.28 -16.28
N HIS A 349 -7.21 0.11 -17.34
CA HIS A 349 -7.39 1.51 -17.74
C HIS A 349 -8.48 2.14 -16.86
N THR A 350 -8.11 2.47 -15.62
CA THR A 350 -9.01 3.03 -14.60
C THR A 350 -8.35 4.24 -13.92
N ASP A 351 -9.14 5.13 -13.31
CA ASP A 351 -8.61 6.31 -12.62
C ASP A 351 -7.56 5.98 -11.55
N ALA A 352 -7.79 4.89 -10.82
CA ALA A 352 -6.85 4.34 -9.86
C ALA A 352 -5.47 4.00 -10.47
N CYS A 353 -5.43 3.29 -11.60
CA CYS A 353 -4.17 2.86 -12.22
C CYS A 353 -3.47 4.00 -12.98
N VAL A 354 -4.23 4.86 -13.68
CA VAL A 354 -3.62 5.94 -14.47
C VAL A 354 -2.94 6.99 -13.61
N SER A 355 -3.32 7.12 -12.33
CA SER A 355 -2.66 8.00 -11.37
C SER A 355 -1.13 7.77 -11.26
N CYS A 356 -0.67 6.55 -11.55
CA CYS A 356 0.75 6.15 -11.49
C CYS A 356 1.36 5.82 -12.86
N HIS A 357 0.54 5.68 -13.91
CA HIS A 357 0.95 5.25 -15.26
C HIS A 357 0.81 6.34 -16.33
N SER A 358 0.42 7.55 -15.93
CA SER A 358 0.22 8.70 -16.79
C SER A 358 0.68 9.98 -16.09
N GLU A 359 0.66 11.09 -16.83
CA GLU A 359 0.91 12.42 -16.30
C GLU A 359 -0.14 13.42 -16.82
N PRO A 360 -0.50 14.51 -16.11
CA PRO A 360 -1.34 15.55 -16.69
C PRO A 360 -0.78 16.11 -18.00
N ALA A 361 -1.65 16.34 -18.99
CA ALA A 361 -1.24 16.89 -20.29
C ALA A 361 -0.80 18.36 -20.21
N SER A 362 -1.28 19.12 -19.21
CA SER A 362 -0.86 20.50 -18.94
C SER A 362 -0.71 20.78 -17.43
N PRO A 363 0.09 21.80 -17.05
CA PRO A 363 0.24 22.23 -15.65
C PRO A 363 -1.05 22.80 -15.03
N GLU A 364 -2.02 23.19 -15.87
CA GLU A 364 -3.27 23.85 -15.48
C GLU A 364 -4.38 22.86 -15.14
N ALA A 365 -4.19 21.57 -15.44
CA ALA A 365 -5.11 20.50 -15.07
C ALA A 365 -5.07 20.23 -13.56
N THR A 366 -5.78 21.08 -12.79
CA THR A 366 -5.97 20.92 -11.34
C THR A 366 -6.99 19.82 -11.02
N ALA A 367 -7.02 19.38 -9.76
CA ALA A 367 -7.89 18.30 -9.27
C ALA A 367 -9.41 18.57 -9.37
N GLN A 368 -9.83 19.75 -9.85
CA GLN A 368 -11.22 20.17 -9.96
C GLN A 368 -11.85 19.97 -11.35
N ASP A 369 -11.07 19.59 -12.38
CA ASP A 369 -11.58 19.43 -13.74
C ASP A 369 -12.11 18.00 -13.99
N THR A 370 -13.39 17.89 -14.34
CA THR A 370 -14.13 16.61 -14.43
C THR A 370 -13.86 15.81 -15.72
N LYS A 371 -13.00 16.32 -16.61
CA LYS A 371 -12.40 15.58 -17.73
C LYS A 371 -10.93 15.96 -17.86
N LYS A 372 -10.10 15.28 -17.09
CA LYS A 372 -8.66 15.48 -17.12
C LYS A 372 -8.08 14.87 -18.40
N THR A 373 -7.51 15.68 -19.28
CA THR A 373 -6.65 15.15 -20.34
C THR A 373 -5.29 14.79 -19.74
N ILE A 374 -4.88 13.55 -19.92
CA ILE A 374 -3.62 13.01 -19.42
C ILE A 374 -2.77 12.54 -20.60
N ALA A 375 -1.46 12.77 -20.52
CA ALA A 375 -0.48 12.22 -21.43
C ALA A 375 -0.13 10.78 -20.99
N PRO A 376 0.09 9.84 -21.93
CA PRO A 376 0.50 8.50 -21.58
C PRO A 376 1.89 8.53 -20.94
N ASN A 377 2.17 7.51 -20.13
CA ASN A 377 3.47 7.24 -19.51
C ASN A 377 3.85 8.17 -18.35
N VAL A 378 4.84 7.75 -17.57
CA VAL A 378 5.44 8.58 -16.51
C VAL A 378 6.48 9.48 -17.18
N GLN A 379 6.19 10.78 -17.27
CA GLN A 379 7.02 11.76 -17.99
C GLN A 379 7.97 12.50 -17.03
N CYS A 380 8.78 13.43 -17.56
CA CYS A 380 9.79 14.16 -16.77
C CYS A 380 9.19 14.87 -15.55
N ALA A 381 8.02 15.47 -15.71
CA ALA A 381 7.40 16.30 -14.68
C ALA A 381 6.74 15.47 -13.56
N SER A 382 6.55 14.16 -13.77
CA SER A 382 6.17 13.19 -12.76
C SER A 382 7.20 13.10 -11.63
N CYS A 383 8.48 13.32 -11.96
CA CYS A 383 9.57 13.38 -10.99
C CYS A 383 10.06 14.83 -10.76
N HIS A 384 10.31 15.61 -11.81
CA HIS A 384 10.89 16.95 -11.69
C HIS A 384 9.84 18.01 -11.34
N GLN A 385 9.76 18.33 -10.05
CA GLN A 385 8.83 19.34 -9.52
C GLN A 385 9.20 20.73 -10.05
N GLY A 386 8.20 21.53 -10.47
CA GLY A 386 8.42 22.87 -11.01
C GLY A 386 9.04 22.89 -12.42
N SER A 387 9.08 21.76 -13.11
CA SER A 387 9.59 21.63 -14.49
C SER A 387 8.91 22.56 -15.50
N GLY A 388 7.61 22.86 -15.35
CA GLY A 388 6.90 23.83 -16.20
C GLY A 388 7.48 25.25 -16.11
N ALA A 389 7.67 25.77 -14.89
CA ALA A 389 8.29 27.08 -14.67
C ALA A 389 9.76 27.11 -15.11
N HIS A 390 10.49 26.02 -14.88
CA HIS A 390 11.86 25.85 -15.36
C HIS A 390 11.93 26.00 -16.90
N ALA A 391 11.11 25.23 -17.63
CA ALA A 391 11.06 25.26 -19.08
C ALA A 391 10.66 26.64 -19.62
N ALA A 392 9.61 27.25 -19.06
CA ALA A 392 9.13 28.57 -19.47
C ALA A 392 10.18 29.69 -19.27
N SER A 393 11.04 29.55 -18.27
CA SER A 393 12.11 30.52 -17.98
C SER A 393 13.41 30.30 -18.78
N GLY A 394 13.45 29.31 -19.68
CA GLY A 394 14.68 28.90 -20.35
C GLY A 394 15.75 28.38 -19.38
N GLY A 395 15.33 27.77 -18.27
CA GLY A 395 16.21 27.19 -17.26
C GLY A 395 16.71 28.14 -16.17
N ARG A 396 16.27 29.41 -16.19
CA ARG A 396 16.64 30.41 -15.16
C ARG A 396 16.06 30.10 -13.78
N VAL A 397 14.86 29.52 -13.73
CA VAL A 397 14.24 28.98 -12.51
C VAL A 397 14.67 27.53 -12.34
N ARG A 398 15.23 27.17 -11.19
CA ARG A 398 15.60 25.77 -10.89
C ARG A 398 14.35 24.94 -10.59
N THR A 399 14.38 23.66 -10.96
CA THR A 399 13.35 22.69 -10.53
C THR A 399 13.40 22.49 -9.03
N GLY A 400 12.25 22.31 -8.38
CA GLY A 400 12.09 22.13 -6.92
C GLY A 400 12.49 20.74 -6.38
N GLY A 401 13.31 19.99 -7.11
CA GLY A 401 13.76 18.64 -6.76
C GLY A 401 12.89 17.51 -7.33
N THR A 402 13.21 16.28 -6.94
CA THR A 402 12.58 15.04 -7.42
C THR A 402 11.43 14.64 -6.50
N ARG A 403 10.26 14.31 -7.06
CA ARG A 403 9.15 13.65 -6.35
C ARG A 403 9.62 12.29 -5.84
N ASP A 404 9.17 11.93 -4.64
CA ASP A 404 9.48 10.64 -4.02
C ASP A 404 8.94 9.46 -4.85
N CYS A 405 9.81 8.52 -5.24
CA CYS A 405 9.42 7.35 -6.03
C CYS A 405 8.31 6.52 -5.38
N ARG A 406 8.20 6.60 -4.03
CA ARG A 406 7.23 5.84 -3.24
C ARG A 406 5.80 6.38 -3.32
N THR A 407 5.57 7.50 -4.02
CA THR A 407 4.19 7.94 -4.33
C THR A 407 3.48 6.97 -5.26
N CYS A 408 4.22 6.22 -6.07
CA CYS A 408 3.69 5.20 -6.98
C CYS A 408 4.21 3.79 -6.62
N HIS A 409 5.45 3.68 -6.15
CA HIS A 409 6.04 2.42 -5.72
C HIS A 409 5.93 2.23 -4.21
N ASP A 410 4.74 1.85 -3.76
CA ASP A 410 4.47 1.47 -2.38
C ASP A 410 4.43 -0.06 -2.21
N ALA A 411 4.28 -0.52 -0.97
CA ALA A 411 4.19 -1.94 -0.66
C ALA A 411 2.96 -2.63 -1.27
N ARG A 412 1.96 -1.87 -1.74
CA ARG A 412 0.76 -2.41 -2.39
C ARG A 412 0.97 -2.62 -3.89
N HIS A 413 1.70 -1.72 -4.55
CA HIS A 413 1.85 -1.71 -6.01
C HIS A 413 3.20 -2.26 -6.48
N HIS A 414 4.24 -2.19 -5.65
CA HIS A 414 5.57 -2.74 -5.96
C HIS A 414 6.26 -3.26 -4.70
N PRO A 415 5.83 -4.43 -4.17
CA PRO A 415 6.46 -5.05 -3.01
C PRO A 415 7.96 -5.26 -3.22
N GLY A 416 8.78 -4.84 -2.25
CA GLY A 416 10.24 -4.96 -2.34
C GLY A 416 10.93 -3.89 -3.21
N PHE A 417 10.23 -2.85 -3.64
CA PHE A 417 10.84 -1.76 -4.41
C PHE A 417 12.02 -1.11 -3.68
N ASN A 418 13.16 -1.06 -4.35
CA ASN A 418 14.37 -0.39 -3.86
C ASN A 418 14.58 0.92 -4.64
N PRO A 419 14.26 2.10 -4.05
CA PRO A 419 14.37 3.37 -4.75
C PRO A 419 15.81 3.75 -5.09
N ILE A 420 16.81 3.27 -4.34
CA ILE A 420 18.23 3.57 -4.58
C ILE A 420 18.70 2.80 -5.82
N ALA A 421 18.42 1.50 -5.88
CA ALA A 421 18.75 0.68 -7.04
C ALA A 421 17.97 1.16 -8.28
N ALA A 422 16.69 1.50 -8.12
CA ALA A 422 15.87 2.04 -9.20
C ALA A 422 16.39 3.39 -9.72
N TRP A 423 16.81 4.29 -8.82
CA TRP A 423 17.40 5.56 -9.19
C TRP A 423 18.65 5.38 -10.04
N ALA A 424 19.54 4.44 -9.69
CA ALA A 424 20.75 4.16 -10.45
C ALA A 424 20.46 3.77 -11.92
N MET A 425 19.36 3.08 -12.18
CA MET A 425 18.97 2.67 -13.54
C MET A 425 18.47 3.84 -14.40
N ILE A 426 17.91 4.88 -13.77
CA ILE A 426 17.34 6.04 -14.47
C ILE A 426 18.17 7.31 -14.28
N ALA A 427 19.28 7.25 -13.55
CA ALA A 427 20.09 8.41 -13.21
C ALA A 427 20.53 9.12 -14.49
N HIS A 428 20.14 10.39 -14.62
CA HIS A 428 20.46 11.20 -15.78
C HIS A 428 20.71 12.65 -15.39
N GLY A 429 21.76 13.25 -15.96
CA GLY A 429 22.20 14.59 -15.59
C GLY A 429 22.95 14.63 -14.26
N LYS A 430 23.50 15.81 -13.94
CA LYS A 430 24.07 16.15 -12.64
C LYS A 430 23.20 17.19 -11.96
#